data_AF-X1J0A5-F1
#
_entry.id   AF-X1J0A5-F1
#
_cell.length_a   1.000
_cell.length_b   1.000
_cell.length_c   1.000
_cell.angle_alpha   90.00
_cell.angle_beta   90.00
_cell.angle_gamma   90.00
#
_symmetry.space_group_name_H-M   'P 1'
#
loop_
_entity.id
_entity.type
_entity.pdbx_description
1 polymer ?
#
loop_
_entity_poly.entity_id
_entity_poly.type
_entity_poly.pdbx_seq_one_letter_code
_entity_poly.pdbx_strand_id
1 'polypeptide(L)'
;EYVVIWARDSGRGKDVVITQADIANMLRAKGAIYSAAQVLLRSLGFSFEDVKRVMVAGGFGSSLSLESAVTIGLLADLPRERMQFVGNASITGAGLAAISREKYVEAREIANSMTYFELSTDPHFMGELVSACFFPHTDIQRFPSVMAVLAKGRSKQEG
;
A
#
# COMPACT_ATOMS: atom_id res chain seq x y z
N GLU A 1 -8.23 -18.42 -14.34
CA GLU A 1 -7.10 -17.49 -14.57
C GLU A 1 -7.49 -16.51 -15.67
N TYR A 2 -6.79 -15.38 -15.77
CA TYR A 2 -6.99 -14.36 -16.79
C TYR A 2 -5.68 -14.17 -17.56
N VAL A 3 -5.71 -14.27 -18.90
CA VAL A 3 -4.53 -14.11 -19.74
C VAL A 3 -4.27 -12.63 -19.98
N VAL A 4 -3.13 -12.15 -19.47
CA VAL A 4 -2.67 -10.77 -19.66
C VAL A 4 -1.92 -10.64 -20.99
N ILE A 5 -1.12 -11.64 -21.34
CA ILE A 5 -0.36 -11.68 -22.60
C ILE A 5 -0.42 -13.12 -23.14
N TRP A 6 -0.88 -13.27 -24.38
CA TRP A 6 -0.88 -14.56 -25.06
C TRP A 6 0.53 -15.01 -25.43
N ALA A 7 0.75 -16.33 -25.50
CA ALA A 7 2.05 -16.93 -25.77
C ALA A 7 2.71 -16.40 -27.04
N ARG A 8 1.92 -16.16 -28.09
CA ARG A 8 2.35 -15.59 -29.38
C ARG A 8 2.95 -14.18 -29.26
N ASP A 9 2.53 -13.43 -28.25
CA ASP A 9 2.95 -12.04 -28.00
C ASP A 9 3.96 -11.97 -26.84
N SER A 10 4.27 -13.10 -26.21
CA SER A 10 5.18 -13.20 -25.07
C SER A 10 6.62 -13.48 -25.53
N GLY A 11 7.61 -12.85 -24.89
CA GLY A 11 9.03 -13.16 -25.13
C GLY A 11 9.49 -14.55 -24.63
N ARG A 12 8.60 -15.31 -23.96
CA ARG A 12 8.89 -16.62 -23.36
C ARG A 12 8.16 -17.78 -24.05
N GLY A 13 7.34 -17.50 -25.07
CA GLY A 13 6.53 -18.51 -25.77
C GLY A 13 5.47 -19.20 -24.90
N LYS A 14 5.01 -18.56 -23.82
CA LYS A 14 3.98 -19.06 -22.90
C LYS A 14 3.05 -17.93 -22.47
N ASP A 15 1.79 -18.26 -22.24
CA ASP A 15 0.82 -17.29 -21.73
C ASP A 15 1.29 -16.70 -20.39
N VAL A 16 1.13 -15.39 -20.23
CA VAL A 16 1.30 -14.69 -18.95
C VAL A 16 -0.08 -14.52 -18.35
N VAL A 17 -0.33 -15.21 -17.24
CA VAL A 17 -1.65 -15.30 -16.62
C VAL A 17 -1.66 -14.73 -15.20
N ILE A 18 -2.82 -14.25 -14.77
CA ILE A 18 -3.13 -13.95 -13.37
C ILE A 18 -4.15 -14.98 -12.89
N THR A 19 -3.80 -15.72 -11.84
CA THR A 19 -4.66 -16.76 -11.27
C THR A 19 -5.48 -16.24 -10.09
N GLN A 20 -6.47 -17.04 -9.63
CA GLN A 20 -7.19 -16.72 -8.40
C GLN A 20 -6.27 -16.75 -7.17
N ALA A 21 -5.27 -17.64 -7.16
CA ALA A 21 -4.27 -17.70 -6.10
C ALA A 21 -3.43 -16.41 -6.04
N ASP A 22 -3.07 -15.84 -7.20
CA ASP A 22 -2.36 -14.56 -7.27
C ASP A 22 -3.20 -13.41 -6.73
N ILE A 23 -4.49 -13.37 -7.08
CA ILE A 23 -5.43 -12.38 -6.54
C ILE A 23 -5.55 -12.51 -5.01
N ALA A 24 -5.69 -13.74 -4.51
CA ALA A 24 -5.75 -14.00 -3.07
C ALA A 24 -4.45 -13.62 -2.35
N ASN A 25 -3.29 -13.85 -2.97
CA ASN A 25 -2.00 -13.40 -2.45
C ASN A 25 -1.91 -11.88 -2.38
N MET A 26 -2.35 -11.19 -3.43
CA MET A 26 -2.38 -9.73 -3.48
C MET A 26 -3.31 -9.14 -2.42
N LEU A 27 -4.52 -9.70 -2.24
CA LEU A 27 -5.47 -9.29 -1.21
C LEU A 27 -4.89 -9.44 0.20
N ARG A 28 -4.20 -10.54 0.50
CA ARG A 28 -3.55 -10.74 1.80
C ARG A 28 -2.41 -9.75 2.03
N ALA A 29 -1.56 -9.55 1.02
CA ALA A 29 -0.43 -8.63 1.12
C ALA A 29 -0.89 -7.18 1.35
N LYS A 30 -1.84 -6.70 0.53
CA LYS A 30 -2.36 -5.34 0.65
C LYS A 30 -3.18 -5.17 1.94
N GLY A 31 -3.96 -6.18 2.32
CA GLY A 31 -4.76 -6.17 3.55
C GLY A 31 -3.89 -6.08 4.79
N ALA A 32 -2.76 -6.79 4.82
CA ALA A 32 -1.79 -6.71 5.91
C ALA A 32 -1.20 -5.30 6.06
N ILE A 33 -0.82 -4.65 4.95
CA ILE A 33 -0.26 -3.29 4.96
C ILE A 33 -1.29 -2.27 5.48
N TYR A 34 -2.50 -2.27 4.92
CA TYR A 34 -3.56 -1.36 5.35
C TYR A 34 -3.91 -1.54 6.83
N SER A 35 -4.09 -2.79 7.26
CA SER A 35 -4.50 -3.12 8.63
C SER A 35 -3.41 -2.78 9.65
N ALA A 36 -2.15 -3.02 9.30
CA ALA A 36 -1.03 -2.64 10.15
C ALA A 36 -1.00 -1.12 10.41
N ALA A 37 -1.19 -0.32 9.36
CA ALA A 37 -1.25 1.14 9.49
C ALA A 37 -2.47 1.59 10.31
N GLN A 38 -3.65 1.04 10.04
CA GLN A 38 -4.89 1.37 10.77
C GLN A 38 -4.78 1.03 12.27
N VAL A 39 -4.26 -0.16 12.59
CA VAL A 39 -4.09 -0.63 13.98
C VAL A 39 -3.06 0.21 14.72
N LEU A 40 -1.94 0.55 14.06
CA LEU A 40 -0.91 1.41 14.65
C LEU A 40 -1.44 2.81 14.95
N LEU A 41 -2.19 3.43 14.04
CA LEU A 41 -2.79 4.74 14.29
C LEU A 41 -3.78 4.67 15.44
N ARG A 42 -4.65 3.66 15.44
CA ARG A 42 -5.65 3.46 16.50
C ARG A 42 -5.01 3.24 17.86
N SER A 43 -3.92 2.46 17.96
CA SER A 43 -3.24 2.22 19.25
C SER A 43 -2.63 3.49 19.84
N LEU A 44 -2.35 4.48 19.00
CA LEU A 44 -1.89 5.82 19.39
C LEU A 44 -3.03 6.84 19.56
N GLY A 45 -4.29 6.44 19.36
CA GLY A 45 -5.45 7.33 19.43
C GLY A 45 -5.63 8.24 18.21
N PHE A 46 -5.00 7.91 17.08
CA PHE A 46 -5.09 8.65 15.82
C PHE A 46 -5.92 7.90 14.76
N SER A 47 -6.31 8.66 13.75
CA SER A 47 -6.97 8.21 12.54
C SER A 47 -6.09 8.50 11.30
N PHE A 48 -6.49 8.02 10.13
CA PHE A 48 -5.75 8.33 8.89
C PHE A 48 -5.84 9.82 8.52
N GLU A 49 -6.90 10.50 8.93
CA GLU A 49 -7.14 11.92 8.68
C GLU A 49 -6.11 12.81 9.39
N ASP A 50 -5.61 12.35 10.55
CA ASP A 50 -4.55 12.99 11.33
C ASP A 50 -3.17 12.91 10.64
N VAL A 51 -3.01 12.01 9.66
CA VAL A 51 -1.77 11.82 8.92
C VAL A 51 -1.57 12.98 7.94
N LYS A 52 -0.54 13.78 8.19
CA LYS A 52 -0.18 14.94 7.35
C LYS A 52 0.51 14.54 6.05
N ARG A 53 1.32 13.48 6.09
CA ARG A 53 2.09 13.01 4.93
C ARG A 53 2.32 11.51 5.00
N VAL A 54 2.13 10.83 3.87
CA VAL A 54 2.42 9.41 3.66
C VAL A 54 3.59 9.30 2.70
N MET A 55 4.67 8.66 3.14
CA MET A 55 5.85 8.40 2.31
C MET A 55 5.89 6.92 1.97
N VAL A 56 5.76 6.59 0.69
CA VAL A 56 5.78 5.22 0.20
C VAL A 56 7.17 4.92 -0.35
N ALA A 57 7.89 4.03 0.33
CA ALA A 57 9.19 3.52 -0.11
C ALA A 57 9.05 2.09 -0.61
N GLY A 58 9.92 1.67 -1.54
CA GLY A 58 9.99 0.29 -1.99
C GLY A 58 10.61 0.12 -3.37
N GLY A 59 10.86 -1.13 -3.74
CA GLY A 59 11.43 -1.52 -5.04
C GLY A 59 10.45 -1.42 -6.21
N PHE A 60 9.20 -1.02 -5.97
CA PHE A 60 8.17 -0.88 -7.01
C PHE A 60 8.49 0.22 -8.06
N GLY A 61 9.53 1.02 -7.83
CA GLY A 61 10.03 2.03 -8.77
C GLY A 61 8.99 3.10 -9.12
N SER A 62 9.17 3.79 -10.25
CA SER A 62 8.21 4.76 -10.79
C SER A 62 6.87 4.15 -11.25
N SER A 63 6.69 2.83 -11.08
CA SER A 63 5.58 2.06 -11.64
C SER A 63 4.38 1.94 -10.69
N LEU A 64 4.53 2.28 -9.40
CA LEU A 64 3.40 2.25 -8.47
C LEU A 64 2.53 3.51 -8.66
N SER A 65 1.38 3.33 -9.30
CA SER A 65 0.33 4.35 -9.36
C SER A 65 -0.32 4.52 -7.98
N LEU A 66 -0.25 5.74 -7.42
CA LEU A 66 -0.96 6.08 -6.19
C LEU A 66 -2.46 5.84 -6.32
N GLU A 67 -3.05 6.17 -7.48
CA GLU A 67 -4.46 5.91 -7.75
C GLU A 67 -4.78 4.42 -7.70
N SER A 68 -3.95 3.58 -8.31
CA SER A 68 -4.15 2.13 -8.27
C SER A 68 -4.01 1.60 -6.83
N ALA A 69 -3.04 2.11 -6.07
CA ALA A 69 -2.82 1.70 -4.68
C ALA A 69 -4.02 2.05 -3.77
N VAL A 70 -4.61 3.23 -3.93
CA VAL A 70 -5.85 3.61 -3.21
C VAL A 70 -7.04 2.79 -3.72
N THR A 71 -7.16 2.59 -5.04
CA THR A 71 -8.27 1.84 -5.66
C THR A 71 -8.34 0.40 -5.19
N ILE A 72 -7.20 -0.27 -5.00
CA ILE A 72 -7.16 -1.64 -4.45
C ILE A 72 -7.22 -1.67 -2.92
N GLY A 73 -7.18 -0.52 -2.25
CA GLY A 73 -7.14 -0.40 -0.80
C GLY A 73 -5.83 -0.91 -0.18
N LEU A 74 -4.70 -0.70 -0.86
CA LEU A 74 -3.36 -0.86 -0.29
C LEU A 74 -3.03 0.34 0.62
N LEU A 75 -3.37 1.55 0.17
CA LEU A 75 -3.23 2.80 0.91
C LEU A 75 -4.62 3.33 1.28
N ALA A 76 -4.72 4.04 2.40
CA ALA A 76 -5.95 4.73 2.79
C ALA A 76 -6.33 5.82 1.78
N ASP A 77 -7.61 6.14 1.71
CA ASP A 77 -8.09 7.17 0.78
C ASP A 77 -7.86 8.58 1.34
N LEU A 78 -6.65 9.09 1.12
CA LEU A 78 -6.24 10.44 1.52
C LEU A 78 -6.06 11.34 0.28
N PRO A 79 -6.03 12.67 0.48
CA PRO A 79 -5.65 13.60 -0.58
C PRO A 79 -4.27 13.24 -1.16
N ARG A 80 -4.17 13.19 -2.49
CA ARG A 80 -2.99 12.66 -3.20
C ARG A 80 -1.75 13.53 -2.94
N GLU A 81 -1.95 14.82 -2.72
CA GLU A 81 -0.93 15.78 -2.32
C GLU A 81 -0.27 15.47 -0.96
N ARG A 82 -0.90 14.64 -0.11
CA ARG A 82 -0.28 14.13 1.13
C ARG A 82 0.58 12.90 0.87
N MET A 83 0.50 12.28 -0.29
CA MET A 83 1.19 11.04 -0.62
C MET A 83 2.36 11.27 -1.57
N GLN A 84 3.52 10.71 -1.23
CA GLN A 84 4.68 10.78 -2.10
C GLN A 84 5.40 9.44 -2.16
N PHE A 85 5.78 9.05 -3.37
CA PHE A 85 6.66 7.91 -3.59
C PHE A 85 8.11 8.37 -3.52
N VAL A 86 8.91 7.74 -2.66
CA VAL A 86 10.30 8.14 -2.39
C VAL A 86 11.34 7.15 -2.93
N GLY A 87 10.89 6.15 -3.71
CA GLY A 87 11.78 5.15 -4.28
C GLY A 87 12.33 4.18 -3.24
N ASN A 88 13.51 3.62 -3.53
CA ASN A 88 14.19 2.70 -2.63
C ASN A 88 14.96 3.47 -1.55
N ALA A 89 14.25 3.88 -0.51
CA ALA A 89 14.83 4.62 0.62
C ALA A 89 15.95 3.84 1.34
N SER A 90 15.96 2.50 1.28
CA SER A 90 17.02 1.68 1.88
C SER A 90 18.35 1.88 1.16
N ILE A 91 18.37 1.79 -0.18
CA ILE A 91 19.58 2.02 -0.99
C ILE A 91 20.05 3.48 -0.85
N THR A 92 19.12 4.43 -0.95
CA THR A 92 19.45 5.85 -0.79
C THR A 92 20.04 6.14 0.58
N GLY A 93 19.43 5.60 1.65
CA GLY A 93 19.91 5.75 3.02
C GLY A 93 21.29 5.12 3.24
N ALA A 94 21.52 3.92 2.71
CA ALA A 94 22.82 3.25 2.76
C ALA A 94 23.91 4.07 2.04
N GLY A 95 23.59 4.61 0.87
CA GLY A 95 24.49 5.50 0.12
C GLY A 95 24.84 6.76 0.91
N LEU A 96 23.84 7.43 1.50
CA LEU A 96 24.05 8.63 2.33
C LEU A 96 24.95 8.35 3.54
N ALA A 97 24.71 7.24 4.23
CA ALA A 97 25.49 6.84 5.40
C ALA A 97 26.93 6.42 5.03
N ALA A 98 27.13 5.84 3.83
CA ALA A 98 28.46 5.43 3.36
C ALA A 98 29.40 6.62 3.04
N ILE A 99 28.83 7.74 2.58
CA ILE A 99 29.62 8.92 2.17
C ILE A 99 29.63 10.05 3.21
N SER A 100 28.80 9.96 4.26
CA SER A 100 28.70 11.00 5.30
C SER A 100 28.62 10.39 6.70
N ARG A 101 29.64 10.71 7.52
CA ARG A 101 29.68 10.33 8.93
C ARG A 101 28.53 10.96 9.72
N GLU A 102 28.15 12.19 9.40
CA GLU A 102 27.03 12.87 10.02
C GLU A 102 25.72 12.11 9.77
N LYS A 103 25.45 11.73 8.51
CA LYS A 103 24.25 10.94 8.16
C LYS A 103 24.25 9.55 8.77
N TYR A 104 25.42 8.92 8.92
CA TYR A 104 25.54 7.67 9.64
C TYR A 104 25.18 7.80 11.12
N VAL A 105 25.62 8.88 11.79
CA VAL A 105 25.27 9.14 13.20
C VAL A 105 23.78 9.45 13.35
N GLU A 106 23.22 10.31 12.50
CA GLU A 106 21.80 10.64 12.46
C GLU A 106 20.93 9.38 12.33
N ALA A 107 21.29 8.46 11.43
CA ALA A 107 20.58 7.19 11.26
C ALA A 107 20.57 6.32 12.52
N ARG A 108 21.67 6.33 13.30
CA ARG A 108 21.75 5.60 14.58
C ARG A 108 20.89 6.24 15.66
N GLU A 109 20.86 7.56 15.73
CA GLU A 109 20.00 8.29 16.67
C GLU A 109 18.52 8.02 16.40
N ILE A 110 18.12 8.05 15.12
CA ILE A 110 16.77 7.68 14.68
C ILE A 110 16.46 6.25 15.11
N ALA A 111 17.34 5.29 14.81
CA ALA A 111 17.14 3.89 15.18
C ALA A 111 16.96 3.70 16.69
N ASN A 112 17.69 4.44 17.51
CA ASN A 112 17.58 4.39 18.97
C ASN A 112 16.29 5.03 19.53
N SER A 113 15.63 5.89 18.75
CA SER A 113 14.36 6.53 19.14
C SER A 113 13.12 5.77 18.67
N MET A 114 13.29 4.75 17.81
CA MET A 114 12.18 3.94 17.30
C MET A 114 11.66 2.97 18.38
N THR A 115 10.36 3.03 18.63
CA THR A 115 9.66 2.04 19.47
C THR A 115 8.98 1.02 18.58
N TYR A 116 9.28 -0.26 18.78
CA TYR A 116 8.63 -1.35 18.05
C TYR A 116 7.23 -1.60 18.59
N PHE A 117 6.26 -1.76 17.68
CA PHE A 117 4.87 -2.06 17.99
C PHE A 117 4.54 -3.48 17.50
N GLU A 118 4.21 -4.38 18.44
CA GLU A 118 3.93 -5.78 18.14
C GLU A 118 2.45 -5.96 17.71
N LEU A 119 2.23 -5.89 16.39
CA LEU A 119 0.92 -6.02 15.77
C LEU A 119 0.20 -7.33 16.10
N SER A 120 0.92 -8.44 16.26
CA SER A 120 0.31 -9.75 16.48
C SER A 120 -0.43 -9.88 17.81
N THR A 121 -0.14 -8.99 18.76
CA THR A 121 -0.77 -8.97 20.09
C THR A 121 -1.99 -8.06 20.17
N ASP A 122 -2.22 -7.21 19.16
CA ASP A 122 -3.39 -6.33 19.16
C ASP A 122 -4.66 -7.13 18.81
N PRO A 123 -5.68 -7.15 19.70
CA PRO A 123 -6.86 -8.00 19.52
C PRO A 123 -7.71 -7.62 18.29
N HIS A 124 -7.55 -6.42 17.74
CA HIS A 124 -8.31 -5.98 16.57
C HIS A 124 -7.56 -6.23 15.26
N PHE A 125 -6.28 -6.61 15.29
CA PHE A 125 -5.49 -6.76 14.06
C PHE A 125 -6.12 -7.77 13.10
N MET A 126 -6.54 -8.92 13.60
CA MET A 126 -7.19 -9.94 12.77
C MET A 126 -8.54 -9.47 12.20
N GLY A 127 -9.31 -8.70 12.96
CA GLY A 127 -10.58 -8.11 12.50
C GLY A 127 -10.37 -7.10 11.37
N GLU A 128 -9.40 -6.20 11.52
CA GLU A 128 -9.03 -5.24 10.46
C GLU A 128 -8.45 -5.98 9.24
N LEU A 129 -7.61 -7.00 9.43
CA LEU A 129 -7.04 -7.79 8.33
C LEU A 129 -8.10 -8.46 7.48
N VAL A 130 -9.07 -9.13 8.11
CA VAL A 130 -10.20 -9.75 7.39
C VAL A 130 -11.00 -8.69 6.64
N SER A 131 -11.28 -7.55 7.28
CA SER A 131 -12.01 -6.43 6.67
C SER A 131 -11.28 -5.83 5.48
N ALA A 132 -9.95 -5.80 5.53
CA ALA A 132 -9.08 -5.27 4.49
C ALA A 132 -8.75 -6.30 3.40
N CYS A 133 -9.13 -7.58 3.50
CA CYS A 133 -8.93 -8.59 2.45
C CYS A 133 -10.00 -8.53 1.33
N PHE A 134 -10.50 -7.33 1.00
CA PHE A 134 -11.48 -7.05 -0.05
C PHE A 134 -11.04 -5.85 -0.89
N PHE A 135 -11.55 -5.67 -2.11
CA PHE A 135 -11.25 -4.47 -2.91
C PHE A 135 -12.36 -3.41 -2.79
N PRO A 136 -12.04 -2.15 -2.41
CA PRO A 136 -10.82 -1.72 -1.71
C PRO A 136 -10.81 -2.18 -0.24
N HIS A 137 -11.98 -2.40 0.35
CA HIS A 137 -12.20 -2.80 1.73
C HIS A 137 -13.67 -3.26 1.88
N THR A 138 -14.01 -4.01 2.94
CA THR A 138 -15.41 -4.38 3.23
C THR A 138 -16.28 -3.14 3.47
N ASP A 139 -15.76 -2.20 4.27
CA ASP A 139 -16.34 -0.87 4.45
C ASP A 139 -15.88 0.10 3.34
N ILE A 140 -16.74 0.29 2.34
CA ILE A 140 -16.47 1.17 1.20
C ILE A 140 -16.53 2.66 1.55
N GLN A 141 -17.15 3.04 2.68
CA GLN A 141 -17.24 4.44 3.09
C GLN A 141 -15.87 5.03 3.43
N ARG A 142 -14.90 4.18 3.78
CA ARG A 142 -13.48 4.55 3.97
C ARG A 142 -12.77 4.96 2.66
N PHE A 143 -13.40 4.76 1.50
CA PHE A 143 -12.82 5.00 0.17
C PHE A 143 -13.74 5.86 -0.72
N PRO A 144 -14.05 7.10 -0.32
CA PRO A 144 -14.98 7.97 -1.06
C PRO A 144 -14.53 8.31 -2.48
N SER A 145 -13.23 8.44 -2.74
CA SER A 145 -12.71 8.72 -4.09
C SER A 145 -12.94 7.54 -5.03
N VAL A 146 -12.82 6.31 -4.53
CA VAL A 146 -13.06 5.08 -5.30
C VAL A 146 -14.55 4.96 -5.62
N MET A 147 -15.43 5.24 -4.66
CA MET A 147 -16.89 5.28 -4.90
C MET A 147 -17.25 6.26 -6.01
N ALA A 148 -16.67 7.47 -5.99
CA ALA A 148 -16.93 8.49 -7.01
C ALA A 148 -16.52 8.03 -8.42
N VAL A 149 -15.42 7.27 -8.55
CA VAL A 149 -14.99 6.69 -9.82
C VAL A 149 -15.94 5.59 -10.29
N LEU A 150 -16.34 4.68 -9.40
CA LEU A 150 -17.26 3.59 -9.72
C LEU A 150 -18.65 4.11 -10.15
N ALA A 151 -19.14 5.16 -9.50
CA ALA A 151 -20.41 5.79 -9.86
C ALA A 151 -20.37 6.35 -11.30
N LYS A 152 -19.30 7.06 -11.66
CA LYS A 152 -19.11 7.60 -13.02
C LYS A 152 -19.00 6.51 -14.10
N GLY A 153 -18.41 5.37 -13.76
CA GLY A 153 -18.29 4.22 -14.67
C GLY A 153 -19.63 3.59 -15.02
N ARG A 154 -20.54 3.47 -14.04
CA ARG A 154 -21.89 2.90 -14.24
C ARG A 154 -22.76 3.79 -15.14
N SER A 155 -22.70 5.10 -14.97
CA SER A 155 -23.44 6.05 -15.81
C SER A 155 -23.03 6.05 -17.28
N LYS A 156 -21.84 5.54 -17.62
CA LYS A 156 -21.35 5.41 -19.01
C LYS A 156 -21.70 4.09 -19.68
N GLN A 157 -22.17 3.08 -18.95
CA GLN A 157 -22.58 1.79 -19.51
C GLN A 157 -24.10 1.72 -19.79
N GLU A 158 -24.86 2.70 -19.31
CA GLU A 158 -26.32 2.79 -19.46
C GLU A 158 -26.77 3.77 -20.57
N GLY A 159 -25.86 4.23 -21.44
CA GLY A 159 -26.16 5.09 -22.60
C GLY A 159 -25.35 4.67 -23.82
#